data_AF-W1XDE6-F1
#
_entry.id   AF-W1XDE6-F1
#
_cell.length_a   1.000
_cell.length_b   1.000
_cell.length_c   1.000
_cell.angle_alpha   90.00
_cell.angle_beta   90.00
_cell.angle_gamma   90.00
#
_symmetry.space_group_name_H-M   'P 1'
#
loop_
_entity.id
_entity.type
_entity.pdbx_description
1 polymer ?
#
loop_
_entity_poly.entity_id
_entity_poly.type
_entity_poly.pdbx_seq_one_letter_code
_entity_poly.pdbx_strand_id
1 'polypeptide(L)'
;NLVKGGRISRVTGLLSSLLNIRVVMQMKNNELQPIVKGRGVKTFKKWVNDLVESLKDKKVAEIGISYAGTAELANEMKQILQPCVEKTISVLKTG
;
A
#
# COMPACT_ATOMS: atom_id res chain seq x y z
N ASN A 1 11.55 10.15 -5.29
CA ASN A 1 12.11 9.74 -3.97
C ASN A 1 12.74 8.36 -3.99
N LEU A 2 12.04 7.31 -4.44
CA LEU A 2 12.56 5.94 -4.36
C LEU A 2 13.77 5.66 -5.28
N VAL A 3 13.70 6.06 -6.56
CA VAL A 3 14.80 5.91 -7.52
C VAL A 3 16.01 6.77 -7.13
N LYS A 4 15.81 8.09 -6.98
CA LYS A 4 16.87 9.02 -6.55
C LYS A 4 17.50 8.64 -5.20
N GLY A 5 16.74 7.97 -4.34
CA GLY A 5 17.17 7.55 -3.02
C GLY A 5 17.92 6.22 -2.94
N GLY A 6 17.98 5.44 -4.03
CA GLY A 6 18.62 4.12 -4.02
C GLY A 6 17.84 3.01 -3.30
N ARG A 7 16.54 3.23 -2.97
CA ARG A 7 15.70 2.26 -2.24
C ARG A 7 14.98 1.24 -3.14
N ILE A 8 15.24 1.29 -4.46
CA ILE A 8 14.71 0.35 -5.45
C ILE A 8 15.86 -0.08 -6.36
N SER A 9 15.98 -1.40 -6.59
CA SER A 9 16.97 -1.98 -7.51
C SER A 9 16.79 -1.45 -8.94
N ARG A 10 17.91 -1.27 -9.66
CA ARG A 10 17.94 -0.78 -11.04
C ARG A 10 17.15 -1.69 -12.00
N VAL A 11 17.03 -2.99 -11.68
CA VAL A 11 16.31 -4.00 -12.49
C VAL A 11 14.78 -3.88 -12.33
N THR A 12 14.29 -3.48 -11.16
CA THR A 12 12.90 -3.04 -10.94
C THR A 12 12.66 -1.60 -11.45
N GLY A 13 13.73 -0.94 -11.93
CA GLY A 13 13.79 0.45 -12.42
C GLY A 13 13.11 0.70 -13.76
N LEU A 14 12.42 -0.28 -14.35
CA LEU A 14 11.48 -0.06 -15.48
C LEU A 14 10.32 0.88 -15.13
N LEU A 15 10.12 1.20 -13.85
CA LEU A 15 9.23 2.29 -13.41
C LEU A 15 9.77 3.69 -13.73
N SER A 16 11.06 3.83 -14.09
CA SER A 16 11.71 5.12 -14.36
C SER A 16 11.15 5.86 -15.58
N SER A 17 10.50 5.15 -16.51
CA SER A 17 9.89 5.74 -17.71
C SER A 17 8.44 6.20 -17.51
N LEU A 18 7.81 5.92 -16.35
CA LEU A 18 6.38 6.13 -16.15
C LEU A 18 6.14 7.31 -15.20
N LEU A 19 6.14 8.53 -15.75
CA LEU A 19 5.64 9.72 -15.07
C LEU A 19 4.15 9.50 -14.67
N ASN A 20 3.77 9.93 -13.47
CA ASN A 20 2.40 9.88 -12.93
C ASN A 20 1.78 8.47 -12.85
N ILE A 21 2.52 7.50 -12.31
CA ILE A 21 2.01 6.16 -12.01
C ILE A 21 1.81 5.94 -10.50
N ARG A 22 0.73 5.24 -10.14
CA ARG A 22 0.46 4.72 -8.81
C ARG A 22 0.89 3.27 -8.76
N VAL A 23 1.64 2.90 -7.73
CA VAL A 23 2.19 1.55 -7.56
C VAL A 23 1.92 1.10 -6.14
N VAL A 24 1.45 -0.13 -5.99
CA VAL A 24 1.42 -0.84 -4.71
C VAL A 24 2.57 -1.84 -4.70
N MET A 25 3.31 -1.85 -3.61
CA MET A 25 4.45 -2.75 -3.40
C MET A 25 4.29 -3.49 -2.09
N GLN A 26 4.86 -4.69 -2.01
CA GLN A 26 5.04 -5.43 -0.78
C GLN A 26 6.53 -5.53 -0.48
N MET A 27 6.89 -5.31 0.79
CA MET A 27 8.21 -5.66 1.29
C MET A 27 8.23 -7.15 1.57
N LYS A 28 9.10 -7.89 0.88
CA LYS A 28 9.30 -9.33 1.08
C LYS A 28 10.78 -9.63 0.88
N ASN A 29 11.37 -10.41 1.79
CA ASN A 29 12.78 -10.78 1.74
C ASN A 29 13.73 -9.56 1.56
N ASN A 30 13.47 -8.47 2.28
CA ASN A 30 14.20 -7.20 2.19
C ASN A 30 14.13 -6.48 0.83
N GLU A 31 13.19 -6.86 -0.04
CA GLU A 31 12.96 -6.23 -1.32
C GLU A 31 11.54 -5.65 -1.45
N LEU A 32 11.45 -4.49 -2.11
CA LEU A 32 10.17 -3.93 -2.53
C LEU A 32 9.73 -4.55 -3.86
N GLN A 33 8.74 -5.44 -3.78
CA GLN A 33 8.18 -6.16 -4.93
C GLN A 33 6.88 -5.49 -5.40
N PRO A 34 6.76 -5.09 -6.68
CA PRO A 34 5.51 -4.53 -7.21
C PRO A 34 4.38 -5.56 -7.22
N ILE A 35 3.23 -5.22 -6.64
CA ILE A 35 2.01 -6.04 -6.71
C ILE A 35 1.12 -5.56 -7.86
N VAL A 36 0.81 -4.27 -7.89
CA VAL A 36 -0.05 -3.68 -8.92
C VAL A 36 0.44 -2.28 -9.28
N LYS A 37 0.27 -1.92 -10.54
CA LYS A 37 0.60 -0.60 -11.09
C LYS A 37 -0.55 -0.07 -11.94
N GLY A 38 -0.80 1.23 -11.89
CA GLY A 38 -1.83 1.87 -12.69
C GLY A 38 -1.82 3.38 -12.56
N ARG A 39 -2.52 4.08 -13.45
CA ARG A 39 -2.51 5.56 -13.47
C ARG A 39 -3.59 6.17 -12.57
N GLY A 40 -4.66 5.44 -12.25
CA GLY A 40 -5.84 5.95 -11.56
C GLY A 40 -5.92 5.60 -10.07
N VAL A 41 -6.71 6.35 -9.31
CA VAL A 41 -6.95 6.10 -7.87
C VAL A 41 -7.57 4.72 -7.60
N LYS A 42 -8.29 4.19 -8.61
CA LYS A 42 -8.88 2.84 -8.59
C LYS A 42 -7.84 1.73 -8.34
N THR A 43 -6.56 1.97 -8.63
CA THR A 43 -5.48 1.01 -8.36
C THR A 43 -5.39 0.67 -6.87
N PHE A 44 -5.45 1.68 -5.99
CA PHE A 44 -5.39 1.46 -4.54
C PHE A 44 -6.67 0.81 -4.00
N LYS A 45 -7.83 1.30 -4.45
CA LYS A 45 -9.13 0.73 -4.05
C LYS A 45 -9.27 -0.75 -4.43
N LYS A 46 -8.89 -1.10 -5.66
CA LYS A 46 -8.91 -2.50 -6.10
C LYS A 46 -7.99 -3.35 -5.22
N TRP A 47 -6.77 -2.90 -4.99
CA TRP A 47 -5.81 -3.64 -4.18
C TRP A 47 -6.29 -3.85 -2.74
N VAL A 48 -6.88 -2.83 -2.08
CA VAL A 48 -7.36 -2.99 -0.70
C VAL A 48 -8.57 -3.93 -0.62
N ASN A 49 -9.44 -3.95 -1.64
CA ASN A 49 -10.53 -4.92 -1.72
C ASN A 49 -9.99 -6.34 -1.91
N ASP A 50 -9.01 -6.53 -2.81
CA ASP A 50 -8.35 -7.84 -2.99
C ASP A 50 -7.65 -8.28 -1.69
N LEU A 51 -7.09 -7.33 -0.92
CA LEU A 51 -6.52 -7.60 0.40
C LEU A 51 -7.60 -8.08 1.38
N VAL A 52 -8.75 -7.40 1.48
CA VAL A 52 -9.89 -7.82 2.33
C VAL A 52 -10.29 -9.27 2.03
N GLU A 53 -10.44 -9.62 0.76
CA GLU A 53 -10.76 -10.99 0.35
C GLU A 53 -9.71 -11.99 0.85
N SER A 54 -8.42 -11.65 0.75
CA SER A 54 -7.31 -12.50 1.22
C SER A 54 -7.20 -12.63 2.74
N LEU A 55 -7.92 -11.80 3.50
CA LEU A 55 -7.94 -11.80 4.97
C LEU A 55 -9.14 -12.54 5.55
N LYS A 56 -10.15 -12.91 4.76
CA LYS A 56 -11.40 -13.54 5.25
C LYS A 56 -11.18 -14.78 6.12
N ASP A 57 -10.23 -15.62 5.74
CA ASP A 57 -9.93 -16.87 6.46
C ASP A 57 -8.78 -16.73 7.46
N LYS A 58 -8.37 -15.49 7.77
CA LYS A 58 -7.22 -15.22 8.65
C LYS A 58 -7.66 -14.54 9.93
N LYS A 59 -7.05 -14.96 11.04
CA LYS A 59 -7.16 -14.27 12.33
C LYS A 59 -6.12 -13.16 12.38
N VAL A 60 -6.52 -11.95 11.98
CA VAL A 60 -5.65 -10.77 11.99
C VAL A 60 -5.61 -10.19 13.40
N ALA A 61 -4.44 -10.15 14.03
CA ALA A 61 -4.28 -9.57 15.36
C ALA A 61 -4.26 -8.03 15.34
N GLU A 62 -3.63 -7.45 14.32
CA GLU A 62 -3.44 -5.99 14.22
C GLU A 62 -3.24 -5.55 12.77
N ILE A 63 -3.74 -4.34 12.47
CA ILE A 63 -3.44 -3.61 11.24
C ILE A 63 -3.06 -2.17 11.64
N GLY A 64 -1.95 -1.68 11.10
CA GLY A 64 -1.51 -0.30 11.21
C GLY A 64 -1.42 0.34 9.83
N ILE A 65 -1.84 1.60 9.72
CA ILE A 65 -1.78 2.37 8.47
C ILE A 65 -0.91 3.61 8.70
N SER A 66 0.07 3.79 7.83
CA SER A 66 0.95 4.96 7.83
C SER A 66 0.76 5.75 6.53
N TYR A 67 0.81 7.08 6.59
CA TYR A 67 0.61 7.94 5.42
C TYR A 67 1.53 9.16 5.40
N ALA A 68 1.88 9.64 4.21
CA ALA A 68 2.57 10.91 3.99
C ALA A 68 1.69 11.82 3.11
N GLY A 69 1.65 13.12 3.41
CA GLY A 69 0.75 14.07 2.75
C GLY A 69 -0.61 14.17 3.45
N THR A 70 -1.72 14.03 2.71
CA THR A 70 -3.10 14.08 3.24
C THR A 70 -3.56 12.70 3.74
N ALA A 71 -4.44 12.70 4.74
CA ALA A 71 -4.93 11.47 5.38
C ALA A 71 -6.10 10.78 4.64
N GLU A 72 -6.60 11.36 3.55
CA GLU A 72 -7.86 10.96 2.90
C GLU A 72 -7.87 9.49 2.49
N LEU A 73 -6.84 9.06 1.73
CA LEU A 73 -6.73 7.67 1.30
C LEU A 73 -6.48 6.71 2.47
N ALA A 74 -5.75 7.14 3.50
CA ALA A 74 -5.47 6.33 4.67
C ALA A 74 -6.74 6.06 5.50
N ASN A 75 -7.58 7.09 5.67
CA ASN A 75 -8.87 6.96 6.34
C ASN A 75 -9.85 6.11 5.52
N GLU A 76 -9.85 6.24 4.19
CA GLU A 76 -10.65 5.37 3.32
C GLU A 76 -10.21 3.90 3.45
N MET A 77 -8.91 3.62 3.44
CA MET A 77 -8.38 2.26 3.66
C MET A 77 -8.72 1.73 5.06
N LYS A 78 -8.67 2.58 6.10
CA LYS A 78 -9.10 2.21 7.46
C LYS A 78 -10.55 1.74 7.46
N GLN A 79 -11.45 2.49 6.84
CA GLN A 79 -12.88 2.12 6.80
C GLN A 79 -13.10 0.76 6.12
N ILE A 80 -12.36 0.48 5.05
CA ILE A 80 -12.45 -0.78 4.31
C ILE A 80 -11.86 -1.96 5.11
N LEU A 81 -10.75 -1.76 5.82
CA LEU A 81 -10.02 -2.83 6.51
C LEU A 81 -10.46 -3.06 7.96
N GLN A 82 -11.11 -2.08 8.60
CA GLN A 82 -11.50 -2.20 10.02
C GLN A 82 -12.37 -3.45 10.31
N PRO A 83 -13.30 -3.88 9.42
CA PRO A 83 -14.05 -5.12 9.65
C PRO A 83 -13.19 -6.39 9.67
N CYS A 84 -11.95 -6.34 9.15
CA CYS A 84 -11.04 -7.49 9.10
C CYS A 84 -10.22 -7.67 10.40
N VAL A 85 -10.35 -6.78 11.39
CA VAL A 85 -9.57 -6.80 12.63
C VAL A 85 -10.36 -6.21 13.79
N GLU A 86 -10.37 -6.89 14.93
CA GLU A 86 -11.09 -6.42 16.13
C GLU A 86 -10.44 -5.17 16.73
N LYS A 87 -9.11 -5.12 16.75
CA LYS A 87 -8.37 -3.97 17.26
C LYS A 87 -8.57 -2.75 16.35
N THR A 88 -8.84 -1.59 16.96
CA THR A 88 -8.95 -0.33 16.22
C THR A 88 -7.67 -0.04 15.45
N ILE A 89 -7.79 0.17 14.13
CA ILE A 89 -6.66 0.46 13.25
C ILE A 89 -6.08 1.83 13.60
N SER A 90 -4.77 1.87 13.86
CA SER A 90 -4.00 3.09 14.02
C SER A 90 -3.70 3.72 12.66
N VAL A 91 -3.90 5.03 12.55
CA VAL A 91 -3.59 5.80 11.33
C VAL A 91 -2.61 6.90 11.72
N LEU A 92 -1.37 6.78 11.28
CA LEU A 92 -0.27 7.64 11.72
C LEU A 92 0.35 8.38 10.53
N LYS A 93 0.56 9.69 10.70
CA LYS A 93 1.29 10.48 9.71
C LYS A 93 2.78 10.15 9.83
N THR A 94 3.42 9.99 8.69
CA THR A 94 4.87 9.77 8.55
C THR A 94 5.43 10.81 7.60
N GLY A 95 6.48 11.51 8.02
CA GLY A 95 7.08 12.59 7.24
C GLY A 95 6.54 13.97 7.62
#